data_AF-A0A5M3Y2Y2-F1
#
_entry.id   AF-A0A5M3Y2Y2-F1
#
_cell.length_a   1.000
_cell.length_b   1.000
_cell.length_c   1.000
_cell.angle_alpha   90.00
_cell.angle_beta   90.00
_cell.angle_gamma   90.00
#
_symmetry.space_group_name_H-M   'P 1'
#
loop_
_entity.id
_entity.type
_entity.pdbx_description
1 polymer ?
#
loop_
_entity_poly.entity_id
_entity_poly.type
_entity_poly.pdbx_seq_one_letter_code
_entity_poly.pdbx_strand_id
1 'polypeptide(L)'
;MTIDGPAFRRALGRHPTGVALVTAMDAAGDPVGMIVGTFSSVSLDPPLVSFMPDRSSTTFPKIRNAVRFAVNVLSSEQAEVCRSFAARYPDRWDRIAWQPTPGGAPSLPDALLWVECEHYAVHEAGDHHIVIGRVTALGEGSDAPPLVFFRGGYGQFTPASLVLAPEIDLLPQIRLADLARAEMEQIAQRTGFECVAQALLGDELVFIASAGVSPHGHAPTRVGLRIPLVPPRGGLFAAWQPQENLRWSRRFRHMGETPAGWSRMLHRIRERGWSIWLADDSAELDRLFDAASGGEITTDLVERVSQAIDRLEASVEPADLDPGERCAVRFLGAPVFGTDGRVQLALRLLGLPPEMSWAHMRDLAVQLVAAADRVSRLLGVDPDACRARDALPA
;
A
#
# COMPACT_ATOMS: atom_id res chain seq x y z
N MET A 1 -33.67 27.05 16.05
CA MET A 1 -32.97 26.83 14.77
C MET A 1 -33.06 25.34 14.47
N THR A 2 -33.83 24.94 13.45
CA THR A 2 -34.03 23.52 13.12
C THR A 2 -32.93 23.08 12.18
N ILE A 3 -32.27 21.97 12.49
CA ILE A 3 -31.24 21.40 11.61
C ILE A 3 -31.92 20.61 10.49
N ASP A 4 -31.58 20.89 9.24
CA ASP A 4 -32.06 20.15 8.08
C ASP A 4 -31.45 18.73 8.05
N GLY A 5 -32.27 17.69 7.94
CA GLY A 5 -31.85 16.28 8.01
C GLY A 5 -30.82 15.89 6.95
N PRO A 6 -31.06 16.17 5.65
CA PRO A 6 -30.07 15.99 4.60
C PRO A 6 -28.75 16.74 4.86
N ALA A 7 -28.80 17.98 5.34
CA ALA A 7 -27.61 18.73 5.72
C ALA A 7 -26.84 18.08 6.89
N PHE A 8 -27.54 17.60 7.92
CA PHE A 8 -26.97 16.88 9.04
C PHE A 8 -26.25 15.59 8.60
N ARG A 9 -26.91 14.75 7.79
CA ARG A 9 -26.31 13.52 7.26
C ARG A 9 -25.09 13.81 6.39
N ARG A 10 -25.15 14.83 5.54
CA ARG A 10 -24.01 15.24 4.69
C ARG A 10 -22.82 15.74 5.52
N ALA A 11 -23.07 16.48 6.60
CA ALA A 11 -22.02 16.96 7.49
C ALA A 11 -21.39 15.81 8.27
N LEU A 12 -22.19 14.95 8.91
CA LEU A 12 -21.69 13.81 9.68
C LEU A 12 -21.05 12.72 8.82
N GLY A 13 -21.45 12.59 7.55
CA GLY A 13 -20.77 11.70 6.61
C GLY A 13 -19.30 12.03 6.34
N ARG A 14 -18.80 13.17 6.85
CA ARG A 14 -17.37 13.54 6.85
C ARG A 14 -16.59 12.93 8.02
N HIS A 15 -17.25 12.29 8.98
CA HIS A 15 -16.60 11.53 10.04
C HIS A 15 -16.54 10.06 9.62
N PRO A 16 -15.35 9.52 9.27
CA PRO A 16 -15.23 8.13 8.84
C PRO A 16 -15.49 7.18 10.01
N THR A 17 -16.09 6.03 9.71
CA THR A 17 -16.30 4.97 10.71
C THR A 17 -15.79 3.64 10.20
N GLY A 18 -15.40 2.76 11.13
CA GLY A 18 -15.29 1.34 10.81
C GLY A 18 -16.67 0.74 10.53
N VAL A 19 -16.70 -0.40 9.85
CA VAL A 19 -17.95 -1.12 9.58
C VAL A 19 -17.95 -2.42 10.38
N ALA A 20 -19.08 -2.70 11.05
CA ALA A 20 -19.26 -3.93 11.78
C ALA A 20 -20.57 -4.63 11.41
N LEU A 21 -20.57 -5.97 11.45
CA LEU A 21 -21.76 -6.80 11.37
C LEU A 21 -22.10 -7.28 12.79
N VAL A 22 -23.22 -6.80 13.32
CA VAL A 22 -23.80 -7.33 14.56
C VAL A 22 -24.62 -8.55 14.23
N THR A 23 -24.36 -9.67 14.90
CA THR A 23 -24.97 -10.98 14.63
C THR A 23 -25.55 -11.60 15.89
N ALA A 24 -26.57 -12.45 15.72
CA ALA A 24 -27.11 -13.29 16.77
C ALA A 24 -27.80 -14.51 16.16
N MET A 25 -28.14 -15.49 16.99
CA MET A 25 -29.11 -16.52 16.64
C MET A 25 -30.49 -16.05 17.09
N ASP A 26 -31.49 -16.09 16.22
CA ASP A 26 -32.86 -15.76 16.60
C ASP A 26 -33.55 -16.93 17.33
N ALA A 27 -34.81 -16.74 17.74
CA ALA A 27 -35.55 -17.74 18.51
C ALA A 27 -35.81 -19.05 17.76
N ALA A 28 -35.73 -19.05 16.42
CA ALA A 28 -35.85 -20.26 15.61
C ALA A 28 -34.49 -20.99 15.46
N GLY A 29 -33.40 -20.39 15.94
CA GLY A 29 -32.05 -20.89 15.74
C GLY A 29 -31.44 -20.45 14.40
N ASP A 30 -32.06 -19.47 13.70
CA ASP A 30 -31.55 -18.96 12.44
C ASP A 30 -30.58 -17.79 12.68
N PRO A 31 -29.46 -17.69 11.93
CA PRO A 31 -28.55 -16.58 12.04
C PRO A 31 -29.19 -15.28 11.51
N VAL A 32 -29.04 -14.20 12.27
CA VAL A 32 -29.52 -12.86 11.91
C VAL A 32 -28.41 -11.85 12.09
N GLY A 33 -28.42 -10.79 11.27
CA GLY A 33 -27.37 -9.78 11.37
C GLY A 33 -27.71 -8.45 10.73
N MET A 34 -27.07 -7.40 11.22
CA MET A 34 -27.21 -6.05 10.72
C MET A 34 -25.87 -5.30 10.66
N ILE A 35 -25.68 -4.57 9.57
CA ILE A 35 -24.50 -3.71 9.38
C ILE A 35 -24.67 -2.43 10.18
N VAL A 36 -23.64 -2.06 10.93
CA VAL A 36 -23.57 -0.82 11.70
C VAL A 36 -22.24 -0.12 11.43
N GLY A 37 -22.32 1.21 11.28
CA GLY A 37 -21.14 2.09 11.32
C GLY A 37 -20.96 2.77 12.68
N THR A 38 -21.74 2.37 13.69
CA THR A 38 -21.86 3.04 14.99
C THR A 38 -21.20 2.26 16.13
N PHE A 39 -20.43 1.21 15.80
CA PHE A 39 -19.74 0.40 16.80
C PHE A 39 -18.64 1.22 17.51
N SER A 40 -18.54 1.09 18.83
CA SER A 40 -17.51 1.76 19.64
C SER A 40 -17.22 0.99 20.93
N SER A 41 -15.97 1.12 21.42
CA SER A 41 -15.60 0.74 22.78
C SER A 41 -16.13 1.77 23.77
N VAL A 42 -16.59 1.32 24.95
CA VAL A 42 -17.23 2.16 25.97
C VAL A 42 -16.46 2.14 27.29
N SER A 43 -16.06 0.97 27.76
CA SER A 43 -15.42 0.81 29.07
C SER A 43 -14.44 -0.36 29.05
N LEU A 44 -13.39 -0.27 29.86
CA LEU A 44 -12.43 -1.36 30.08
C LEU A 44 -12.82 -2.23 31.29
N ASP A 45 -13.36 -1.62 32.36
CA ASP A 45 -13.79 -2.33 33.56
C ASP A 45 -15.15 -1.79 34.08
N PRO A 46 -16.26 -2.56 33.91
CA PRO A 46 -16.34 -3.80 33.15
C PRO A 46 -16.08 -3.53 31.65
N PRO A 47 -15.68 -4.55 30.86
CA PRO A 47 -15.45 -4.38 29.43
C PRO A 47 -16.78 -4.22 28.69
N LEU A 48 -17.02 -3.02 28.14
CA LEU A 48 -18.26 -2.66 27.47
C LEU A 48 -18.01 -2.13 26.06
N VAL A 49 -18.91 -2.47 25.15
CA VAL A 49 -19.00 -1.94 23.78
C VAL A 49 -20.41 -1.43 23.50
N SER A 50 -20.57 -0.61 22.46
CA SER A 50 -21.88 -0.13 22.02
C SER A 50 -22.08 -0.14 20.53
N PHE A 51 -23.35 -0.19 20.10
CA PHE A 51 -23.79 0.13 18.75
C PHE A 51 -25.18 0.78 18.79
N MET A 52 -25.55 1.47 17.72
CA MET A 52 -26.80 2.23 17.65
C MET A 52 -27.66 1.77 16.46
N PRO A 53 -28.65 0.88 16.68
CA PRO A 53 -29.58 0.47 15.64
C PRO A 53 -30.74 1.46 15.52
N ASP A 54 -31.24 1.64 14.29
CA ASP A 54 -32.44 2.42 14.00
C ASP A 54 -33.67 1.77 14.65
N ARG A 55 -34.59 2.57 15.22
CA ARG A 55 -35.82 2.07 15.86
C ARG A 55 -36.75 1.34 14.89
N SER A 56 -36.67 1.63 13.60
CA SER A 56 -37.42 0.97 12.54
C SER A 56 -36.80 -0.35 12.05
N SER A 57 -35.62 -0.73 12.59
CA SER A 57 -34.95 -1.98 12.23
C SER A 57 -35.83 -3.19 12.49
N THR A 58 -35.99 -4.05 11.49
CA THR A 58 -36.66 -5.35 11.63
C THR A 58 -35.74 -6.44 12.18
N THR A 59 -34.43 -6.26 12.09
CA THR A 59 -33.42 -7.22 12.59
C THR A 59 -33.13 -7.02 14.07
N PHE A 60 -33.07 -5.76 14.54
CA PHE A 60 -32.68 -5.47 15.92
C PHE A 60 -33.57 -6.14 16.97
N PRO A 61 -34.92 -6.21 16.84
CA PRO A 61 -35.75 -6.94 17.79
C PRO A 61 -35.36 -8.41 17.95
N LYS A 62 -34.88 -9.06 16.87
CA LYS A 62 -34.40 -10.44 16.93
C LYS A 62 -33.09 -10.55 17.72
N ILE A 63 -32.15 -9.64 17.44
CA ILE A 63 -30.86 -9.55 18.16
C ILE A 63 -31.10 -9.23 19.63
N ARG A 64 -31.99 -8.28 19.95
CA ARG A 64 -32.31 -7.86 21.33
C ARG A 64 -32.86 -8.98 22.20
N ASN A 65 -33.55 -9.95 21.59
CA ASN A 65 -34.15 -11.08 22.28
C ASN A 65 -33.23 -12.31 22.30
N ALA A 66 -32.06 -12.25 21.65
CA ALA A 66 -31.11 -13.34 21.65
C ALA A 66 -30.37 -13.44 22.99
N VAL A 67 -29.86 -14.63 23.30
CA VAL A 67 -29.10 -14.87 24.54
C VAL A 67 -27.74 -14.18 24.49
N ARG A 68 -27.07 -14.24 23.33
CA ARG A 68 -25.78 -13.62 23.03
C ARG A 68 -25.86 -12.96 21.66
N PHE A 69 -25.06 -11.92 21.49
CA PHE A 69 -24.78 -11.35 20.18
C PHE A 69 -23.27 -11.21 19.99
N ALA A 70 -22.81 -11.20 18.74
CA ALA A 70 -21.44 -10.91 18.40
C ALA A 70 -21.36 -9.64 17.55
N VAL A 71 -20.28 -8.88 17.70
CA VAL A 71 -19.94 -7.79 16.79
C VAL A 71 -18.71 -8.19 16.00
N ASN A 72 -18.85 -8.31 14.69
CA ASN A 72 -17.76 -8.65 13.76
C ASN A 72 -17.27 -7.37 13.10
N VAL A 73 -16.07 -6.91 13.44
CA VAL A 73 -15.46 -5.72 12.82
C VAL A 73 -14.89 -6.14 11.48
N LEU A 74 -15.41 -5.59 10.39
CA LEU A 74 -15.17 -6.12 9.05
C LEU A 74 -13.84 -5.65 8.46
N SER A 75 -13.19 -6.55 7.73
CA SER A 75 -12.01 -6.25 6.93
C SER A 75 -12.40 -5.63 5.58
N SER A 76 -11.46 -4.97 4.91
CA SER A 76 -11.68 -4.29 3.63
C SER A 76 -12.14 -5.22 2.51
N GLU A 77 -11.85 -6.52 2.64
CA GLU A 77 -12.26 -7.57 1.70
C GLU A 77 -13.75 -7.94 1.83
N GLN A 78 -14.42 -7.52 2.92
CA GLN A 78 -15.81 -7.88 3.24
C GLN A 78 -16.84 -6.81 2.83
N ALA A 79 -16.51 -5.95 1.87
CA ALA A 79 -17.49 -5.00 1.29
C ALA A 79 -18.70 -5.73 0.68
N GLU A 80 -18.51 -6.94 0.14
CA GLU A 80 -19.60 -7.76 -0.40
C GLU A 80 -20.54 -8.27 0.70
N VAL A 81 -20.02 -8.57 1.90
CA VAL A 81 -20.86 -8.87 3.07
C VAL A 81 -21.80 -7.69 3.32
N CYS A 82 -21.28 -6.47 3.35
CA CYS A 82 -22.11 -5.27 3.57
C CYS A 82 -23.19 -5.09 2.51
N ARG A 83 -22.83 -5.26 1.23
CA ARG A 83 -23.78 -5.20 0.10
C ARG A 83 -24.85 -6.27 0.20
N SER A 84 -24.49 -7.48 0.60
CA SER A 84 -25.45 -8.55 0.81
C SER A 84 -26.51 -8.09 1.82
N PHE A 85 -26.12 -7.58 2.99
CA PHE A 85 -27.04 -7.15 4.06
C PHE A 85 -27.86 -5.89 3.72
N ALA A 86 -27.37 -5.02 2.83
CA ALA A 86 -28.14 -3.88 2.32
C ALA A 86 -29.27 -4.30 1.37
N ALA A 87 -29.06 -5.37 0.60
CA ALA A 87 -30.06 -5.93 -0.29
C ALA A 87 -30.88 -7.04 0.39
N ARG A 88 -32.17 -7.16 0.04
CA ARG A 88 -33.04 -8.24 0.52
C ARG A 88 -32.76 -9.57 -0.19
N TYR A 89 -31.50 -9.99 -0.25
CA TYR A 89 -31.13 -11.30 -0.76
C TYR A 89 -31.67 -12.43 0.15
N PRO A 90 -32.48 -13.36 -0.36
CA PRO A 90 -32.70 -14.62 0.35
C PRO A 90 -31.36 -15.39 0.46
N ASP A 91 -31.21 -16.18 1.51
CA ASP A 91 -30.12 -17.16 1.68
C ASP A 91 -28.69 -16.59 1.77
N ARG A 92 -28.55 -15.33 2.23
CA ARG A 92 -27.25 -14.65 2.39
C ARG A 92 -26.24 -15.42 3.25
N TRP A 93 -26.73 -16.13 4.28
CA TRP A 93 -25.89 -16.84 5.24
C TRP A 93 -25.26 -18.10 4.65
N ASP A 94 -25.81 -18.64 3.56
CA ASP A 94 -25.22 -19.77 2.83
C ASP A 94 -23.96 -19.36 2.05
N ARG A 95 -23.76 -18.05 1.86
CA ARG A 95 -22.65 -17.47 1.07
C ARG A 95 -21.61 -16.78 1.94
N ILE A 96 -21.84 -16.69 3.25
CA ILE A 96 -20.94 -16.04 4.19
C ILE A 96 -20.38 -17.13 5.10
N ALA A 97 -19.06 -17.31 5.08
CA ALA A 97 -18.42 -18.21 6.04
C ALA A 97 -18.60 -17.66 7.46
N TRP A 98 -19.15 -18.47 8.35
CA TRP A 98 -19.30 -18.12 9.75
C TRP A 98 -19.14 -19.36 10.64
N GLN A 99 -18.81 -19.12 11.90
CA GLN A 99 -18.67 -20.13 12.93
C GLN A 99 -19.24 -19.62 14.27
N PRO A 100 -19.76 -20.49 15.14
CA PRO A 100 -20.26 -20.07 16.44
C PRO A 100 -19.12 -19.61 17.35
N THR A 101 -19.34 -18.50 18.05
CA THR A 101 -18.55 -18.10 19.23
C THR A 101 -18.81 -19.05 20.41
N PRO A 102 -18.06 -18.96 21.53
CA PRO A 102 -18.29 -19.83 22.70
C PRO A 102 -19.72 -19.82 23.24
N GLY A 103 -20.41 -18.67 23.19
CA GLY A 103 -21.82 -18.50 23.54
C GLY A 103 -22.80 -18.65 22.37
N GLY A 104 -22.32 -19.09 21.19
CA GLY A 104 -23.15 -19.53 20.06
C GLY A 104 -23.59 -18.44 19.07
N ALA A 105 -23.14 -17.20 19.22
CA ALA A 105 -23.41 -16.15 18.24
C ALA A 105 -22.57 -16.35 16.96
N PRO A 106 -23.05 -15.97 15.76
CA PRO A 106 -22.26 -16.10 14.54
C PRO A 106 -21.04 -15.16 14.51
N SER A 107 -19.84 -15.71 14.38
CA SER A 107 -18.61 -14.97 14.09
C SER A 107 -18.11 -15.23 12.67
N LEU A 108 -17.49 -14.24 12.07
CA LEU A 108 -16.92 -14.33 10.72
C LEU A 108 -15.39 -14.49 10.82
N PRO A 109 -14.80 -15.60 10.32
CA PRO A 109 -13.34 -15.79 10.33
C PRO A 109 -12.56 -14.69 9.61
N ASP A 110 -13.12 -14.15 8.52
CA ASP A 110 -12.47 -13.12 7.70
C ASP A 110 -12.66 -11.68 8.23
N ALA A 111 -13.39 -11.52 9.34
CA ALA A 111 -13.47 -10.25 10.06
C ALA A 111 -12.14 -9.95 10.76
N LEU A 112 -11.83 -8.68 11.02
CA LEU A 112 -10.62 -8.30 11.75
C LEU A 112 -10.62 -8.84 13.18
N LEU A 113 -11.79 -8.75 13.81
CA LEU A 113 -12.04 -9.29 15.13
C LEU A 113 -13.54 -9.51 15.29
N TRP A 114 -13.87 -10.36 16.26
CA TRP A 114 -15.22 -10.51 16.76
C TRP A 114 -15.27 -10.30 18.27
N VAL A 115 -16.37 -9.74 18.75
CA VAL A 115 -16.61 -9.47 20.18
C VAL A 115 -17.96 -10.07 20.57
N GLU A 116 -17.95 -11.11 21.39
CA GLU A 116 -19.16 -11.74 21.94
C GLU A 116 -19.62 -11.00 23.20
N CYS A 117 -20.92 -10.69 23.24
CA CYS A 117 -21.53 -9.90 24.30
C CYS A 117 -22.80 -10.53 24.88
N GLU A 118 -23.05 -10.26 26.17
CA GLU A 118 -24.42 -10.18 26.72
C GLU A 118 -24.97 -8.77 26.61
N HIS A 119 -26.30 -8.66 26.57
CA HIS A 119 -27.01 -7.40 26.72
C HIS A 119 -26.74 -6.81 28.12
N TYR A 120 -26.19 -5.60 28.15
CA TYR A 120 -25.94 -4.87 29.38
C TYR A 120 -26.99 -3.77 29.62
N ALA A 121 -27.25 -2.94 28.60
CA ALA A 121 -28.28 -1.91 28.65
C ALA A 121 -28.77 -1.53 27.25
N VAL A 122 -30.00 -1.03 27.16
CA VAL A 122 -30.56 -0.44 25.93
C VAL A 122 -31.25 0.87 26.30
N HIS A 123 -30.79 1.98 25.73
CA HIS A 123 -31.35 3.31 25.94
C HIS A 123 -32.05 3.82 24.69
N GLU A 124 -33.12 4.59 24.86
CA GLU A 124 -33.74 5.31 23.74
C GLU A 124 -32.96 6.61 23.47
N ALA A 125 -32.66 6.88 22.20
CA ALA A 125 -31.90 8.05 21.78
C ALA A 125 -32.44 8.58 20.44
N GLY A 126 -33.55 9.31 20.51
CA GLY A 126 -34.21 9.87 19.32
C GLY A 126 -34.79 8.77 18.44
N ASP A 127 -34.39 8.74 17.16
CA ASP A 127 -34.78 7.73 16.18
C ASP A 127 -33.93 6.44 16.24
N HIS A 128 -32.97 6.36 17.17
CA HIS A 128 -32.12 5.18 17.39
C HIS A 128 -32.23 4.66 18.83
N HIS A 129 -31.73 3.45 19.04
CA HIS A 129 -31.34 2.96 20.36
C HIS A 129 -29.84 3.11 20.57
N ILE A 130 -29.40 3.19 21.82
CA ILE A 130 -28.01 2.96 22.22
C ILE A 130 -27.98 1.61 22.93
N VAL A 131 -27.37 0.62 22.30
CA VAL A 131 -27.22 -0.73 22.86
C VAL A 131 -25.83 -0.84 23.44
N ILE A 132 -25.75 -1.28 24.70
CA ILE A 132 -24.49 -1.56 25.41
C ILE A 132 -24.41 -3.07 25.61
N GLY A 133 -23.29 -3.66 25.19
CA GLY A 133 -22.96 -5.05 25.41
C GLY A 133 -21.81 -5.18 26.40
N ARG A 134 -21.91 -6.14 27.33
CA ARG A 134 -20.78 -6.55 28.16
C ARG A 134 -20.03 -7.66 27.44
N VAL A 135 -18.73 -7.45 27.23
CA VAL A 135 -17.87 -8.39 26.52
C VAL A 135 -17.66 -9.63 27.38
N THR A 136 -17.85 -10.80 26.77
CA THR A 136 -17.69 -12.11 27.41
C THR A 136 -16.62 -12.97 26.75
N ALA A 137 -16.39 -12.78 25.45
CA ALA A 137 -15.25 -13.32 24.72
C ALA A 137 -14.94 -12.41 23.54
N LEU A 138 -13.72 -12.48 23.03
CA LEU A 138 -13.31 -11.83 21.80
C LEU A 138 -12.23 -12.66 21.11
N GLY A 139 -12.10 -12.51 19.80
CA GLY A 139 -11.06 -13.16 19.02
C GLY A 139 -10.64 -12.30 17.84
N GLU A 140 -9.39 -12.47 17.45
CA GLU A 140 -8.80 -11.84 16.27
C GLU A 140 -9.06 -12.72 15.04
N GLY A 141 -9.08 -12.10 13.86
CA GLY A 141 -9.29 -12.79 12.58
C GLY A 141 -8.29 -12.32 11.52
N SER A 142 -8.80 -11.75 10.43
CA SER A 142 -7.99 -11.34 9.27
C SER A 142 -7.04 -10.18 9.57
N ASP A 143 -5.83 -10.24 9.00
CA ASP A 143 -4.82 -9.17 9.00
C ASP A 143 -5.04 -8.11 7.90
N ALA A 144 -6.11 -8.24 7.11
CA ALA A 144 -6.44 -7.25 6.09
C ALA A 144 -6.71 -5.86 6.70
N PRO A 145 -6.61 -4.76 5.93
CA PRO A 145 -6.99 -3.43 6.42
C PRO A 145 -8.46 -3.35 6.86
N PRO A 146 -8.86 -2.43 7.77
CA PRO A 146 -10.25 -2.29 8.17
C PRO A 146 -11.12 -1.74 7.03
N LEU A 147 -12.35 -2.24 6.95
CA LEU A 147 -13.39 -1.62 6.12
C LEU A 147 -13.82 -0.30 6.74
N VAL A 148 -13.71 0.77 5.97
CA VAL A 148 -14.08 2.13 6.36
C VAL A 148 -15.28 2.59 5.55
N PHE A 149 -16.25 3.22 6.21
CA PHE A 149 -17.35 3.93 5.56
C PHE A 149 -17.13 5.44 5.65
N PHE A 150 -17.12 6.12 4.50
CA PHE A 150 -16.89 7.55 4.41
C PHE A 150 -17.70 8.16 3.26
N ARG A 151 -18.44 9.24 3.55
CA ARG A 151 -19.26 9.99 2.57
C ARG A 151 -20.18 9.13 1.69
N GLY A 152 -20.73 8.04 2.23
CA GLY A 152 -21.67 7.17 1.52
C GLY A 152 -21.02 6.03 0.74
N GLY A 153 -19.69 5.91 0.77
CA GLY A 153 -18.94 4.83 0.11
C GLY A 153 -18.15 3.99 1.10
N TYR A 154 -17.82 2.76 0.67
CA TYR A 154 -16.86 1.90 1.34
C TYR A 154 -15.45 2.17 0.82
N GLY A 155 -14.47 2.06 1.70
CA GLY A 155 -13.06 2.13 1.39
C GLY A 155 -12.26 1.36 2.44
N GLN A 156 -10.96 1.57 2.46
CA GLN A 156 -10.07 0.95 3.44
C GLN A 156 -9.15 2.01 4.05
N PHE A 157 -8.77 1.79 5.30
CA PHE A 157 -7.70 2.59 5.89
C PHE A 157 -6.37 2.18 5.26
N THR A 158 -5.68 3.13 4.63
CA THR A 158 -4.29 2.95 4.18
C THR A 158 -3.43 3.92 4.98
N PRO A 159 -2.54 3.43 5.87
CA PRO A 159 -1.67 4.31 6.64
C PRO A 159 -0.70 5.05 5.71
N ALA A 160 -0.46 6.34 5.97
CA ALA A 160 0.42 7.17 5.15
C ALA A 160 1.93 6.93 5.41
N SER A 161 2.31 6.28 6.52
CA SER A 161 3.70 5.81 6.80
C SER A 161 3.82 4.94 8.07
N LEU A 162 4.70 3.93 8.00
CA LEU A 162 5.51 3.24 9.03
C LEU A 162 4.95 2.45 10.23
N VAL A 163 3.65 2.37 10.51
CA VAL A 163 3.21 1.53 11.66
C VAL A 163 2.03 0.65 11.27
N LEU A 164 2.28 -0.66 11.27
CA LEU A 164 1.35 -1.79 11.06
C LEU A 164 1.06 -2.16 9.59
N ALA A 165 2.05 -2.79 8.94
CA ALA A 165 1.80 -4.08 8.32
C ALA A 165 2.49 -5.12 9.23
N PRO A 166 1.79 -6.03 9.92
CA PRO A 166 2.40 -6.96 10.88
C PRO A 166 3.43 -7.91 10.26
N GLU A 167 3.48 -8.04 8.93
CA GLU A 167 4.21 -9.13 8.28
C GLU A 167 5.55 -8.77 7.63
N ILE A 168 5.99 -7.51 7.66
CA ILE A 168 7.22 -7.15 6.94
C ILE A 168 8.33 -6.74 7.90
N ASP A 169 9.22 -7.70 8.19
CA ASP A 169 10.48 -7.44 8.86
C ASP A 169 11.32 -6.46 8.04
N LEU A 170 11.41 -5.21 8.52
CA LEU A 170 12.23 -4.14 7.94
C LEU A 170 13.68 -4.17 8.43
N LEU A 171 14.03 -5.02 9.40
CA LEU A 171 15.37 -5.07 9.97
C LEU A 171 16.45 -5.34 8.92
N PRO A 172 16.26 -6.23 7.93
CA PRO A 172 17.25 -6.44 6.86
C PRO A 172 17.52 -5.16 6.07
N GLN A 173 16.48 -4.40 5.72
CA GLN A 173 16.58 -3.18 4.93
C GLN A 173 17.21 -2.04 5.75
N ILE A 174 16.86 -1.93 7.03
CA ILE A 174 17.49 -0.96 7.94
C ILE A 174 18.99 -1.23 8.07
N ARG A 175 19.39 -2.50 8.20
CA ARG A 175 20.82 -2.89 8.23
C ARG A 175 21.54 -2.56 6.92
N LEU A 176 20.89 -2.80 5.77
CA LEU A 176 21.44 -2.43 4.46
C LEU A 176 21.61 -0.92 4.32
N ALA A 177 20.64 -0.13 4.80
CA ALA A 177 20.72 1.32 4.82
C ALA A 177 21.87 1.84 5.71
N ASP A 178 22.07 1.24 6.89
CA ASP A 178 23.18 1.56 7.78
C ASP A 178 24.54 1.24 7.14
N LEU A 179 24.66 0.08 6.50
CA LEU A 179 25.86 -0.33 5.77
C LEU A 179 26.19 0.62 4.61
N ALA A 180 25.18 1.05 3.86
CA ALA A 180 25.36 1.93 2.70
C ALA A 180 25.63 3.39 3.08
N ARG A 181 25.36 3.80 4.33
CA ARG A 181 25.31 5.21 4.74
C ARG A 181 26.60 5.96 4.51
N ALA A 182 27.74 5.38 4.86
CA ALA A 182 29.05 6.02 4.65
C ALA A 182 29.31 6.31 3.16
N GLU A 183 28.97 5.38 2.26
CA GLU A 183 29.13 5.56 0.82
C GLU A 183 28.16 6.60 0.25
N MET A 184 26.92 6.62 0.76
CA MET A 184 25.91 7.61 0.40
C MET A 184 26.32 9.04 0.80
N GLU A 185 26.83 9.22 2.01
CA GLU A 185 27.32 10.51 2.51
C GLU A 185 28.53 11.00 1.70
N GLN A 186 29.48 10.10 1.39
CA GLN A 186 30.66 10.43 0.59
C GLN A 186 30.28 10.87 -0.83
N ILE A 187 29.40 10.12 -1.51
CA ILE A 187 29.00 10.50 -2.87
C ILE A 187 28.17 11.78 -2.88
N ALA A 188 27.27 11.97 -1.90
CA ALA A 188 26.50 13.19 -1.76
C ALA A 188 27.41 14.40 -1.54
N GLN A 189 28.42 14.28 -0.67
CA GLN A 189 29.38 15.35 -0.41
C GLN A 189 30.25 15.67 -1.63
N ARG A 190 30.71 14.64 -2.35
CA ARG A 190 31.59 14.79 -3.51
C ARG A 190 30.87 15.38 -4.72
N THR A 191 29.61 15.00 -4.93
CA THR A 191 28.82 15.43 -6.09
C THR A 191 27.99 16.69 -5.81
N GLY A 192 27.71 16.98 -4.54
CA GLY A 192 26.81 18.07 -4.14
C GLY A 192 25.32 17.75 -4.32
N PHE A 193 24.97 16.49 -4.58
CA PHE A 193 23.60 16.03 -4.85
C PHE A 193 23.07 15.11 -3.75
N GLU A 194 21.75 14.91 -3.72
CA GLU A 194 21.12 13.99 -2.77
C GLU A 194 21.38 12.55 -3.21
N CYS A 195 21.93 11.73 -2.33
CA CYS A 195 22.03 10.29 -2.55
C CYS A 195 20.97 9.56 -1.72
N VAL A 196 20.18 8.73 -2.39
CA VAL A 196 19.05 8.04 -1.78
C VAL A 196 19.18 6.53 -1.99
N ALA A 197 18.88 5.78 -0.93
CA ALA A 197 18.82 4.33 -0.97
C ALA A 197 17.37 3.87 -1.06
N GLN A 198 17.09 3.02 -2.05
CA GLN A 198 15.81 2.36 -2.24
C GLN A 198 15.98 0.85 -2.12
N ALA A 199 15.05 0.16 -1.48
CA ALA A 199 14.98 -1.31 -1.45
C ALA A 199 13.66 -1.81 -2.05
N LEU A 200 13.65 -3.06 -2.47
CA LEU A 200 12.42 -3.76 -2.83
C LEU A 200 11.87 -4.49 -1.59
N LEU A 201 10.58 -4.33 -1.33
CA LEU A 201 9.88 -4.89 -0.19
C LEU A 201 8.54 -5.45 -0.63
N GLY A 202 8.47 -6.77 -0.83
CA GLY A 202 7.31 -7.39 -1.46
C GLY A 202 7.13 -6.87 -2.89
N ASP A 203 5.99 -6.24 -3.17
CA ASP A 203 5.60 -5.65 -4.45
C ASP A 203 5.76 -4.10 -4.47
N GLU A 204 6.55 -3.55 -3.55
CA GLU A 204 6.75 -2.12 -3.39
C GLU A 204 8.22 -1.74 -3.29
N LEU A 205 8.56 -0.60 -3.86
CA LEU A 205 9.86 0.03 -3.68
C LEU A 205 9.78 1.01 -2.50
N VAL A 206 10.72 0.91 -1.58
CA VAL A 206 10.74 1.72 -0.35
C VAL A 206 12.01 2.56 -0.30
N PHE A 207 11.86 3.85 -0.03
CA PHE A 207 12.97 4.75 0.24
C PHE A 207 13.43 4.57 1.69
N ILE A 208 14.63 4.02 1.91
CA ILE A 208 15.07 3.60 3.24
C ILE A 208 16.12 4.49 3.88
N ALA A 209 16.81 5.31 3.08
CA ALA A 209 17.72 6.34 3.58
C ALA A 209 17.93 7.45 2.53
N SER A 210 18.34 8.62 3.01
CA SER A 210 18.79 9.75 2.19
C SER A 210 20.03 10.38 2.85
N ALA A 211 20.94 10.91 2.03
CA ALA A 211 22.12 11.65 2.45
C ALA A 211 22.34 12.86 1.51
N GLY A 212 22.73 14.01 2.07
CA GLY A 212 22.95 15.24 1.31
C GLY A 212 21.70 16.11 1.16
N VAL A 213 21.71 16.96 0.14
CA VAL A 213 20.61 17.89 -0.17
C VAL A 213 20.28 17.84 -1.66
N SER A 214 19.03 18.12 -2.01
CA SER A 214 18.59 18.22 -3.40
C SER A 214 18.55 19.71 -3.81
N PRO A 215 19.59 20.23 -4.50
CA PRO A 215 19.70 21.67 -4.77
C PRO A 215 18.74 22.15 -5.88
N HIS A 216 18.25 21.26 -6.74
CA HIS A 216 17.47 21.63 -7.93
C HIS A 216 16.10 20.96 -7.94
N GLY A 217 15.06 21.73 -7.60
CA GLY A 217 13.65 21.48 -7.98
C GLY A 217 12.95 20.24 -7.40
N HIS A 218 13.60 19.46 -6.54
CA HIS A 218 12.98 18.29 -5.91
C HIS A 218 12.66 18.55 -4.43
N ALA A 219 11.45 18.21 -4.01
CA ALA A 219 11.14 18.13 -2.59
C ALA A 219 12.08 17.11 -1.92
N PRO A 220 12.49 17.32 -0.65
CA PRO A 220 13.35 16.38 0.05
C PRO A 220 12.77 14.97 0.03
N THR A 221 13.63 13.97 -0.20
CA THR A 221 13.16 12.59 -0.23
C THR A 221 12.62 12.18 1.14
N ARG A 222 11.39 11.67 1.16
CA ARG A 222 10.76 11.17 2.39
C ARG A 222 11.19 9.72 2.63
N VAL A 223 12.09 9.49 3.58
CA VAL A 223 12.41 8.14 4.06
C VAL A 223 11.13 7.48 4.61
N GLY A 224 10.92 6.22 4.25
CA GLY A 224 9.70 5.44 4.51
C GLY A 224 8.64 5.54 3.42
N LEU A 225 8.82 6.41 2.40
CA LEU A 225 7.91 6.47 1.26
C LEU A 225 7.95 5.13 0.50
N ARG A 226 6.77 4.57 0.23
CA ARG A 226 6.57 3.33 -0.53
C ARG A 226 5.89 3.68 -1.85
N ILE A 227 6.39 3.13 -2.94
CA ILE A 227 5.80 3.28 -4.27
C ILE A 227 5.64 1.89 -4.90
N PRO A 228 4.59 1.66 -5.70
CA PRO A 228 4.36 0.34 -6.30
C PRO A 228 5.53 -0.06 -7.22
N LEU A 229 5.89 -1.35 -7.21
CA LEU A 229 6.77 -1.95 -8.20
C LEU A 229 5.96 -2.19 -9.49
N VAL A 230 6.09 -1.29 -10.45
CA VAL A 230 5.40 -1.34 -11.73
C VAL A 230 6.27 -0.70 -12.81
N PRO A 231 6.36 -1.24 -14.04
CA PRO A 231 7.10 -0.59 -15.12
C PRO A 231 6.66 0.87 -15.33
N PRO A 232 7.59 1.80 -15.65
CA PRO A 232 9.02 1.56 -15.77
C PRO A 232 9.77 1.61 -14.43
N ARG A 233 9.07 1.78 -13.30
CA ARG A 233 9.67 1.81 -11.96
C ARG A 233 10.19 0.42 -11.56
N GLY A 234 11.36 0.41 -10.95
CA GLY A 234 12.00 -0.83 -10.48
C GLY A 234 12.87 -1.54 -11.52
N GLY A 235 13.19 -0.87 -12.65
CA GLY A 235 14.07 -1.43 -13.69
C GLY A 235 15.40 -1.96 -13.14
N LEU A 236 16.05 -1.24 -12.21
CA LEU A 236 17.26 -1.71 -11.55
C LEU A 236 17.07 -3.03 -10.78
N PHE A 237 15.94 -3.19 -10.10
CA PHE A 237 15.65 -4.43 -9.37
C PHE A 237 15.34 -5.56 -10.35
N ALA A 238 14.70 -5.26 -11.47
CA ALA A 238 14.30 -6.22 -12.50
C ALA A 238 15.44 -6.68 -13.43
N ALA A 239 16.46 -5.84 -13.66
CA ALA A 239 17.41 -6.05 -14.75
C ALA A 239 18.23 -7.35 -14.65
N TRP A 240 18.48 -7.86 -13.44
CA TRP A 240 19.25 -9.09 -13.19
C TRP A 240 18.43 -10.21 -12.53
N GLN A 241 17.10 -10.18 -12.66
CA GLN A 241 16.23 -11.25 -12.17
C GLN A 241 15.19 -11.68 -13.21
N PRO A 242 14.70 -12.93 -13.16
CA PRO A 242 13.65 -13.38 -14.07
C PRO A 242 12.40 -12.52 -13.93
N GLN A 243 11.84 -12.07 -15.04
CA GLN A 243 10.70 -11.13 -15.03
C GLN A 243 9.44 -11.74 -14.41
N GLU A 244 9.26 -13.06 -14.53
CA GLU A 244 8.20 -13.84 -13.87
C GLU A 244 8.20 -13.73 -12.34
N ASN A 245 9.34 -13.40 -11.74
CA ASN A 245 9.45 -13.19 -10.29
C ASN A 245 8.99 -11.79 -9.87
N LEU A 246 8.78 -10.88 -10.83
CA LEU A 246 8.26 -9.55 -10.57
C LEU A 246 6.75 -9.64 -10.40
N ARG A 247 6.30 -9.61 -9.15
CA ARG A 247 4.89 -9.40 -8.86
C ARG A 247 4.64 -7.91 -8.88
N TRP A 248 4.07 -7.42 -9.98
CA TRP A 248 3.49 -6.08 -9.96
C TRP A 248 2.40 -6.05 -8.92
N SER A 249 2.31 -4.92 -8.22
CA SER A 249 1.46 -4.83 -7.06
C SER A 249 0.07 -5.38 -7.32
N ARG A 250 -0.56 -6.04 -6.33
CA ARG A 250 -1.95 -6.57 -6.49
C ARG A 250 -2.89 -5.53 -7.11
N ARG A 251 -2.66 -4.26 -6.75
CA ARG A 251 -3.29 -3.04 -7.25
C ARG A 251 -3.18 -2.84 -8.78
N PHE A 252 -2.09 -3.25 -9.42
CA PHE A 252 -1.80 -3.05 -10.84
C PHE A 252 -1.48 -4.34 -11.61
N ARG A 253 -1.77 -5.51 -11.04
CA ARG A 253 -1.54 -6.82 -11.69
C ARG A 253 -2.26 -6.94 -13.05
N HIS A 254 -3.32 -6.16 -13.26
CA HIS A 254 -4.11 -6.12 -14.49
C HIS A 254 -3.56 -5.17 -15.56
N MET A 255 -2.39 -4.52 -15.38
CA MET A 255 -1.72 -3.80 -16.47
C MET A 255 -1.35 -4.68 -17.68
N GLY A 256 -1.64 -5.98 -17.62
CA GLY A 256 -1.61 -6.87 -18.78
C GLY A 256 -0.24 -7.51 -18.99
N GLU A 257 0.12 -7.68 -20.26
CA GLU A 257 1.44 -8.12 -20.69
C GLU A 257 2.50 -7.07 -20.35
N THR A 258 3.75 -7.51 -20.24
CA THR A 258 4.89 -6.62 -20.04
C THR A 258 4.91 -5.56 -21.15
N PRO A 259 4.96 -4.24 -20.82
CA PRO A 259 4.90 -3.19 -21.82
C PRO A 259 5.92 -3.43 -22.93
N ALA A 260 5.48 -3.21 -24.18
CA ALA A 260 6.37 -3.31 -25.33
C ALA A 260 7.56 -2.37 -25.12
N GLY A 261 8.76 -2.94 -24.97
CA GLY A 261 9.97 -2.16 -24.70
C GLY A 261 10.57 -2.35 -23.30
N TRP A 262 9.87 -2.91 -22.32
CA TRP A 262 10.45 -3.20 -20.99
C TRP A 262 11.69 -4.09 -21.08
N SER A 263 11.64 -5.17 -21.86
CA SER A 263 12.81 -6.05 -22.05
C SER A 263 13.98 -5.32 -22.70
N ARG A 264 13.72 -4.38 -23.62
CA ARG A 264 14.76 -3.52 -24.21
C ARG A 264 15.32 -2.57 -23.15
N MET A 265 14.46 -2.00 -22.32
CA MET A 265 14.81 -1.12 -21.22
C MET A 265 15.72 -1.84 -20.19
N LEU A 266 15.35 -3.06 -19.77
CA LEU A 266 16.16 -3.88 -18.89
C LEU A 266 17.50 -4.28 -19.52
N HIS A 267 17.52 -4.57 -20.82
CA HIS A 267 18.75 -4.84 -21.55
C HIS A 267 19.69 -3.65 -21.52
N ARG A 268 19.19 -2.43 -21.77
CA ARG A 268 19.99 -1.20 -21.68
C ARG A 268 20.54 -0.94 -20.27
N ILE A 269 19.74 -1.21 -19.23
CA ILE A 269 20.23 -1.14 -17.84
C ILE A 269 21.37 -2.15 -17.60
N ARG A 270 21.25 -3.38 -18.11
CA ARG A 270 22.31 -4.40 -17.98
C ARG A 270 23.58 -3.99 -18.72
N GLU A 271 23.45 -3.56 -19.98
CA GLU A 271 24.58 -3.13 -20.82
C GLU A 271 25.33 -1.96 -20.20
N ARG A 272 24.60 -0.99 -19.65
CA ARG A 272 25.20 0.19 -18.99
C ARG A 272 25.70 -0.10 -17.59
N GLY A 273 25.05 -1.02 -16.87
CA GLY A 273 25.30 -1.30 -15.45
C GLY A 273 24.66 -0.31 -14.48
N TRP A 274 23.88 0.65 -14.99
CA TRP A 274 23.19 1.70 -14.25
C TRP A 274 21.94 2.16 -15.01
N SER A 275 21.10 2.93 -14.32
CA SER A 275 19.79 3.39 -14.75
C SER A 275 19.73 4.92 -14.82
N ILE A 276 18.96 5.43 -15.78
CA ILE A 276 18.73 6.85 -15.98
C ILE A 276 17.26 7.13 -16.32
N TRP A 277 16.77 8.22 -15.74
CA TRP A 277 15.49 8.79 -16.10
C TRP A 277 15.66 10.27 -16.41
N LEU A 278 15.32 10.69 -17.63
CA LEU A 278 15.30 12.08 -18.06
C LEU A 278 14.06 12.82 -17.54
N ALA A 279 14.18 14.10 -17.24
CA ALA A 279 13.12 14.92 -16.68
C ALA A 279 12.18 15.43 -17.78
N ASP A 280 11.35 14.53 -18.31
CA ASP A 280 10.14 14.88 -19.06
C ASP A 280 8.91 14.16 -18.45
N ASP A 281 7.81 14.90 -18.33
CA ASP A 281 6.42 14.57 -17.99
C ASP A 281 6.09 13.51 -16.88
N SER A 282 7.04 13.15 -16.03
CA SER A 282 6.80 12.24 -14.88
C SER A 282 5.82 12.79 -13.83
N ALA A 283 5.52 14.09 -13.84
CA ALA A 283 4.59 14.72 -12.90
C ALA A 283 3.15 14.21 -13.05
N GLU A 284 2.75 13.80 -14.26
CA GLU A 284 1.46 13.12 -14.44
C GLU A 284 1.49 11.73 -13.82
N LEU A 285 2.53 10.95 -14.09
CA LEU A 285 2.68 9.59 -13.54
C LEU A 285 2.74 9.61 -12.00
N ASP A 286 3.49 10.55 -11.41
CA ASP A 286 3.55 10.76 -9.96
C ASP A 286 2.16 11.11 -9.40
N ARG A 287 1.42 12.03 -10.04
CA ARG A 287 0.03 12.37 -9.65
C ARG A 287 -0.93 11.19 -9.77
N LEU A 288 -0.81 10.38 -10.83
CA LEU A 288 -1.63 9.19 -11.02
C LEU A 288 -1.36 8.14 -9.94
N PHE A 289 -0.09 7.93 -9.57
CA PHE A 289 0.27 7.03 -8.49
C PHE A 289 -0.12 7.56 -7.11
N ASP A 290 -0.01 8.87 -6.86
CA ASP A 290 -0.50 9.50 -5.63
C ASP A 290 -2.02 9.36 -5.52
N ALA A 291 -2.75 9.57 -6.62
CA ALA A 291 -4.20 9.35 -6.68
C ALA A 291 -4.57 7.86 -6.46
N ALA A 292 -3.80 6.94 -7.06
CA ALA A 292 -3.96 5.50 -6.84
C ALA A 292 -3.62 5.05 -5.41
N SER A 293 -2.80 5.83 -4.70
CA SER A 293 -2.42 5.54 -3.32
C SER A 293 -3.58 5.83 -2.35
N GLY A 294 -4.52 6.72 -2.71
CA GLY A 294 -5.64 7.15 -1.87
C GLY A 294 -7.05 6.81 -2.39
N GLY A 295 -7.20 6.09 -3.50
CA GLY A 295 -8.49 5.82 -4.15
C GLY A 295 -8.65 4.39 -4.67
N GLU A 296 -9.86 4.06 -5.13
CA GLU A 296 -10.14 2.81 -5.85
C GLU A 296 -9.39 2.80 -7.19
N ILE A 297 -8.71 1.69 -7.50
CA ILE A 297 -8.03 1.54 -8.79
C ILE A 297 -9.05 1.09 -9.81
N THR A 298 -9.52 2.06 -10.59
CA THR A 298 -10.46 1.85 -11.68
C THR A 298 -9.71 1.40 -12.94
N THR A 299 -10.41 0.76 -13.87
CA THR A 299 -9.86 0.44 -15.20
C THR A 299 -9.36 1.69 -15.93
N ASP A 300 -10.06 2.83 -15.77
CA ASP A 300 -9.64 4.14 -16.29
C ASP A 300 -8.28 4.59 -15.72
N LEU A 301 -8.07 4.43 -14.41
CA LEU A 301 -6.80 4.78 -13.77
C LEU A 301 -5.66 3.90 -14.29
N VAL A 302 -5.90 2.60 -14.44
CA VAL A 302 -4.92 1.65 -15.00
C VAL A 302 -4.58 2.05 -16.44
N GLU A 303 -5.58 2.35 -17.27
CA GLU A 303 -5.36 2.77 -18.66
C GLU A 303 -4.57 4.08 -18.75
N ARG A 304 -4.89 5.06 -17.90
CA ARG A 304 -4.16 6.34 -17.82
C ARG A 304 -2.73 6.16 -17.33
N VAL A 305 -2.50 5.26 -16.38
CA VAL A 305 -1.13 4.89 -15.95
C VAL A 305 -0.37 4.27 -17.11
N SER A 306 -0.96 3.31 -17.85
CA SER A 306 -0.33 2.72 -19.04
C SER A 306 0.01 3.77 -20.11
N GLN A 307 -0.93 4.66 -20.45
CA GLN A 307 -0.70 5.74 -21.41
C GLN A 307 0.38 6.75 -20.94
N ALA A 308 0.47 7.00 -19.64
CA ALA A 308 1.54 7.82 -19.07
C ALA A 308 2.90 7.12 -19.16
N ILE A 309 2.94 5.79 -18.97
CA ILE A 309 4.15 4.97 -19.14
C ILE A 309 4.63 5.01 -20.60
N ASP A 310 3.72 4.84 -21.56
CA ASP A 310 4.07 4.85 -23.00
C ASP A 310 4.68 6.19 -23.42
N ARG A 311 4.14 7.31 -22.93
CA ARG A 311 4.68 8.66 -23.18
C ARG A 311 6.09 8.85 -22.63
N LEU A 312 6.48 8.07 -21.62
CA LEU A 312 7.78 8.14 -20.98
C LEU A 312 8.82 7.19 -21.60
N GLU A 313 8.46 6.35 -22.59
CA GLU A 313 9.38 5.35 -23.18
C GLU A 313 10.68 5.99 -23.71
N ALA A 314 10.59 7.18 -24.31
CA ALA A 314 11.75 7.90 -24.83
C ALA A 314 12.63 8.51 -23.72
N SER A 315 12.05 8.83 -22.57
CA SER A 315 12.72 9.54 -21.47
C SER A 315 13.30 8.59 -20.41
N VAL A 316 12.79 7.35 -20.35
CA VAL A 316 13.25 6.33 -19.40
C VAL A 316 14.19 5.36 -20.11
N GLU A 317 15.44 5.33 -19.64
CA GLU A 317 16.48 4.53 -20.26
C GLU A 317 16.57 4.74 -21.77
N PRO A 318 16.85 5.94 -22.30
CA PRO A 318 16.99 6.15 -23.74
C PRO A 318 18.03 5.21 -24.37
N ALA A 319 17.80 4.86 -25.65
CA ALA A 319 18.68 4.01 -26.45
C ALA A 319 19.87 4.80 -27.00
N ASP A 320 19.61 5.97 -27.57
CA ASP A 320 20.62 6.88 -28.10
C ASP A 320 20.77 8.07 -27.16
N LEU A 321 22.01 8.35 -26.79
CA LEU A 321 22.37 9.47 -25.93
C LEU A 321 23.44 10.25 -26.68
N ASP A 322 23.03 11.34 -27.33
CA ASP A 322 23.93 12.17 -28.12
C ASP A 322 24.94 12.86 -27.18
N PRO A 323 26.26 12.61 -27.35
CA PRO A 323 27.29 13.27 -26.55
C PRO A 323 27.28 14.80 -26.63
N GLY A 324 26.71 15.38 -27.70
CA GLY A 324 26.59 16.82 -27.91
C GLY A 324 25.34 17.46 -27.29
N GLU A 325 24.36 16.67 -26.88
CA GLU A 325 23.08 17.16 -26.37
C GLU A 325 23.13 17.41 -24.85
N ARG A 326 22.41 18.43 -24.40
CA ARG A 326 22.19 18.70 -22.98
C ARG A 326 20.81 18.19 -22.61
N CYS A 327 20.73 17.39 -21.56
CA CYS A 327 19.46 16.81 -21.11
C CYS A 327 19.17 17.19 -19.66
N ALA A 328 17.90 17.27 -19.34
CA ALA A 328 17.42 17.35 -17.97
C ALA A 328 17.38 15.93 -17.42
N VAL A 329 18.13 15.64 -16.36
CA VAL A 329 18.15 14.30 -15.74
C VAL A 329 17.38 14.34 -14.44
N ARG A 330 16.36 13.49 -14.30
CA ARG A 330 15.58 13.38 -13.07
C ARG A 330 16.35 12.65 -11.99
N PHE A 331 16.93 11.50 -12.33
CA PHE A 331 17.85 10.78 -11.46
C PHE A 331 18.78 9.87 -12.25
N LEU A 332 19.89 9.53 -11.60
CA LEU A 332 20.77 8.42 -11.97
C LEU A 332 20.64 7.34 -10.90
N GLY A 333 20.72 6.07 -11.26
CA GLY A 333 20.59 4.96 -10.32
C GLY A 333 21.62 3.87 -10.56
N ALA A 334 22.16 3.27 -9.49
CA ALA A 334 23.07 2.14 -9.56
C ALA A 334 22.62 0.98 -8.66
N PRO A 335 22.82 -0.28 -9.10
CA PRO A 335 22.46 -1.45 -8.34
C PRO A 335 23.49 -1.77 -7.27
N VAL A 336 23.02 -2.17 -6.09
CA VAL A 336 23.81 -2.85 -5.06
C VAL A 336 23.34 -4.29 -5.01
N PHE A 337 24.26 -5.22 -5.26
CA PHE A 337 23.97 -6.64 -5.30
C PHE A 337 24.08 -7.27 -3.91
N GLY A 338 23.16 -8.17 -3.62
CA GLY A 338 23.19 -9.04 -2.45
C GLY A 338 23.85 -10.39 -2.72
N THR A 339 23.99 -11.18 -1.67
CA THR A 339 24.61 -12.51 -1.71
C THR A 339 23.83 -13.52 -2.55
N ASP A 340 22.56 -13.26 -2.82
CA ASP A 340 21.73 -14.02 -3.77
C ASP A 340 22.01 -13.66 -5.25
N GLY A 341 22.88 -12.67 -5.47
CA GLY A 341 23.19 -12.11 -6.79
C GLY A 341 22.08 -11.25 -7.36
N ARG A 342 21.05 -10.92 -6.58
CA ARG A 342 19.98 -9.99 -6.96
C ARG A 342 20.30 -8.59 -6.46
N VAL A 343 19.63 -7.59 -7.03
CA VAL A 343 19.73 -6.21 -6.54
C VAL A 343 18.91 -6.09 -5.25
N GLN A 344 19.59 -5.86 -4.13
CA GLN A 344 18.97 -5.69 -2.81
C GLN A 344 18.70 -4.21 -2.51
N LEU A 345 19.54 -3.33 -3.05
CA LEU A 345 19.43 -1.89 -2.88
C LEU A 345 19.72 -1.20 -4.21
N ALA A 346 19.05 -0.09 -4.47
CA ALA A 346 19.39 0.83 -5.55
C ALA A 346 19.79 2.17 -4.94
N LEU A 347 21.00 2.62 -5.21
CA LEU A 347 21.44 3.98 -4.88
C LEU A 347 21.01 4.92 -6.01
N ARG A 348 20.49 6.09 -5.68
CA ARG A 348 20.06 7.10 -6.65
C ARG A 348 20.66 8.46 -6.34
N LEU A 349 21.06 9.20 -7.37
CA LEU A 349 21.39 10.62 -7.27
C LEU A 349 20.21 11.46 -7.76
N LEU A 350 19.74 12.38 -6.91
CA LEU A 350 18.65 13.31 -7.17
C LEU A 350 19.10 14.77 -7.01
N GLY A 351 18.26 15.70 -7.47
CA GLY A 351 18.56 17.14 -7.42
C GLY A 351 19.62 17.55 -8.44
N LEU A 352 19.71 16.83 -9.56
CA LEU A 352 20.62 17.10 -10.67
C LEU A 352 20.19 18.40 -11.40
N PRO A 353 21.14 19.13 -12.01
CA PRO A 353 20.84 20.36 -12.74
C PRO A 353 19.88 20.12 -13.93
N PRO A 354 19.06 21.13 -14.28
CA PRO A 354 18.07 21.01 -15.36
C PRO A 354 18.70 20.88 -16.76
N GLU A 355 19.98 21.22 -16.92
CA GLU A 355 20.72 21.01 -18.16
C GLU A 355 22.12 20.45 -17.87
N MET A 356 22.32 19.18 -18.18
CA MET A 356 23.60 18.49 -17.99
C MET A 356 24.13 17.96 -19.32
N SER A 357 25.44 18.09 -19.55
CA SER A 357 26.09 17.42 -20.67
C SER A 357 26.20 15.93 -20.43
N TRP A 358 26.16 15.14 -21.51
CA TRP A 358 26.34 13.70 -21.44
C TRP A 358 27.64 13.28 -20.72
N ALA A 359 28.74 13.98 -20.97
CA ALA A 359 30.03 13.69 -20.33
C ALA A 359 29.98 13.82 -18.80
N HIS A 360 29.35 14.89 -18.30
CA HIS A 360 29.21 15.10 -16.85
C HIS A 360 28.27 14.07 -16.23
N MET A 361 27.16 13.75 -16.89
CA MET A 361 26.24 12.71 -16.42
C MET A 361 26.92 11.34 -16.33
N ARG A 362 27.69 10.96 -17.37
CA ARG A 362 28.42 9.69 -17.37
C ARG A 362 29.45 9.62 -16.24
N ASP A 363 30.14 10.73 -15.95
CA ASP A 363 31.05 10.80 -14.82
C ASP A 363 30.31 10.57 -13.48
N LEU A 364 29.16 11.22 -13.26
CA LEU A 364 28.32 10.99 -12.09
C LEU A 364 27.82 9.54 -11.99
N ALA A 365 27.42 8.93 -13.12
CA ALA A 365 26.99 7.55 -13.16
C ALA A 365 28.12 6.59 -12.78
N VAL A 366 29.34 6.79 -13.30
CA VAL A 366 30.53 6.01 -12.93
C VAL A 366 30.83 6.14 -11.43
N GLN A 367 30.75 7.36 -10.90
CA GLN A 367 30.94 7.62 -9.48
C GLN A 367 29.89 6.92 -8.60
N LEU A 368 28.63 6.91 -9.04
CA LEU A 368 27.51 6.25 -8.36
C LEU A 368 27.62 4.72 -8.40
N VAL A 369 27.97 4.15 -9.56
CA VAL A 369 28.24 2.72 -9.70
C VAL A 369 29.39 2.29 -8.79
N ALA A 370 30.49 3.05 -8.76
CA ALA A 370 31.61 2.74 -7.88
C ALA A 370 31.23 2.75 -6.39
N ALA A 371 30.34 3.65 -5.96
CA ALA A 371 29.81 3.67 -4.61
C ALA A 371 28.94 2.44 -4.33
N ALA A 372 28.01 2.11 -5.23
CA ALA A 372 27.16 0.93 -5.11
C ALA A 372 27.96 -0.39 -5.09
N ASP A 373 29.06 -0.45 -5.85
CA ASP A 373 29.98 -1.60 -5.87
C ASP A 373 30.76 -1.76 -4.57
N ARG A 374 31.13 -0.64 -3.93
CA ARG A 374 31.72 -0.70 -2.57
C ARG A 374 30.71 -1.23 -1.56
N VAL A 375 29.46 -0.80 -1.62
CA VAL A 375 28.39 -1.38 -0.77
C VAL A 375 28.19 -2.87 -1.05
N SER A 376 28.17 -3.29 -2.31
CA SER A 376 28.05 -4.72 -2.68
C SER A 376 29.22 -5.55 -2.12
N ARG A 377 30.45 -5.03 -2.19
CA ARG A 377 31.63 -5.68 -1.60
C ARG A 377 31.57 -5.75 -0.07
N LEU A 378 30.99 -4.74 0.60
CA LEU A 378 30.74 -4.80 2.05
C LEU A 378 29.74 -5.91 2.43
N LEU A 379 28.86 -6.30 1.51
CA LEU A 379 27.97 -7.46 1.64
C LEU A 379 28.65 -8.80 1.29
N GLY A 380 29.94 -8.78 0.94
CA GLY A 380 30.69 -9.98 0.53
C GLY A 380 30.39 -10.43 -0.90
N VAL A 381 29.93 -9.52 -1.76
CA VAL A 381 29.49 -9.80 -3.13
C VAL A 381 30.46 -9.20 -4.14
N ASP A 382 30.79 -9.95 -5.19
CA ASP A 382 31.47 -9.42 -6.37
C ASP A 382 30.44 -8.86 -7.37
N PRO A 383 30.31 -7.53 -7.51
CA PRO A 383 29.29 -6.94 -8.37
C PRO A 383 29.53 -7.22 -9.86
N ASP A 384 30.78 -7.44 -10.28
CA ASP A 384 31.09 -7.73 -11.69
C ASP A 384 30.65 -9.14 -12.07
N ALA A 385 30.83 -10.10 -11.16
CA ALA A 385 30.27 -11.43 -11.30
C ALA A 385 28.73 -11.40 -11.37
N CYS A 386 28.06 -10.55 -10.58
CA CYS A 386 26.61 -10.39 -10.65
C CYS A 386 26.15 -9.78 -11.98
N ARG A 387 26.85 -8.76 -12.50
CA ARG A 387 26.53 -8.16 -13.81
C ARG A 387 26.73 -9.12 -14.97
N ALA A 388 27.73 -10.00 -14.87
CA ALA A 388 28.05 -11.00 -15.89
C ALA A 388 27.07 -12.19 -15.92
N ARG A 389 26.21 -12.35 -14.90
CA ARG A 389 25.14 -13.35 -14.95
C ARG A 389 24.10 -12.88 -15.96
N ASP A 390 23.88 -13.68 -16.99
CA ASP A 390 22.64 -13.59 -17.76
C ASP A 390 21.47 -13.78 -16.80
N ALA A 391 20.45 -12.93 -16.93
CA ALA A 391 19.16 -13.25 -16.33
C ALA A 391 18.77 -14.63 -16.89
N LEU A 392 18.50 -15.60 -16.01
CA LEU A 392 18.06 -16.95 -16.38
C LEU A 392 17.06 -16.85 -17.55
N PRO A 393 17.20 -17.67 -18.60
CA PRO A 393 16.39 -17.55 -19.81
C PRO A 393 14.90 -17.55 -19.46
N ALA A 394 14.17 -16.71 -20.20
CA ALA A 394 12.75 -16.40 -20.03
C ALA A 394 11.82 -17.62 -20.15
#